data_AF-M4ST46-F1
#
_entry.id   AF-M4ST46-F1
#
_cell.length_a   1.000
_cell.length_b   1.000
_cell.length_c   1.000
_cell.angle_alpha   90.00
_cell.angle_beta   90.00
_cell.angle_gamma   90.00
#
_symmetry.space_group_name_H-M   'P 1'
#
loop_
_entity.id
_entity.type
_entity.pdbx_description
1 polymer ?
#
loop_
_entity_poly.entity_id
_entity_poly.type
_entity_poly.pdbx_seq_one_letter_code
_entity_poly.pdbx_strand_id
1 'polypeptide(L)'
;SSTSILQPKASRAAAAYKDNVVKKQIDAVRAATYLKRRIDEYRNLLEGAQGTTNACLLETDANSAAAARSGGRLGKHNCDTKLTTLEPKTATSNFLDNNGFKGNVFGAAGDGTDTHTATTGSNKCNLLVAHGNSGFMHGGQGRTHPIDIMGGYLSLATADTELTVRRKADLEAGADGRAVAWQMAAGKQKAAATSTDHGFTNETGKLSEWPTLTEVIKSVLLTNRKAAKSVVDTEVKAAFGESGAAADKDLKSLVDAEEIPIGVTGRDNSAKLGTIKQSDELAELVSCYELQAAIKFASLSKELDEAKQGKNTKAEENICNKIKDVAECNNKPYCSYNTTETDRNKMCKFKETKATTNGVTGTQYQAGETTSENARVNPKVSANIRIISGRKQVARISVFFSLINFL
;
A
#
# COMPACT_ATOMS: atom_id res chain seq x y z
N SER A 1 3.43 -13.41 10.71
CA SER A 1 4.34 -12.25 10.79
C SER A 1 4.34 -11.39 9.53
N SER A 2 4.20 -11.96 8.33
CA SER A 2 4.12 -11.17 7.08
C SER A 2 2.82 -10.35 6.95
N THR A 3 1.68 -10.92 7.38
CA THR A 3 0.37 -10.24 7.42
C THR A 3 0.40 -8.97 8.29
N SER A 4 1.13 -9.00 9.41
CA SER A 4 1.21 -7.88 10.37
C SER A 4 2.01 -6.66 9.89
N ILE A 5 2.84 -6.78 8.85
CA ILE A 5 3.70 -5.66 8.37
C ILE A 5 3.07 -5.00 7.13
N LEU A 6 2.53 -5.81 6.21
CA LEU A 6 1.95 -5.33 4.96
C LEU A 6 0.56 -4.72 5.16
N GLN A 7 -0.22 -5.23 6.10
CA GLN A 7 -1.56 -4.71 6.38
C GLN A 7 -1.56 -3.24 6.87
N PRO A 8 -0.73 -2.83 7.86
CA PRO A 8 -0.61 -1.41 8.22
C PRO A 8 -0.14 -0.51 7.07
N LYS A 9 0.67 -1.02 6.13
CA LYS A 9 1.06 -0.28 4.93
C LYS A 9 -0.13 -0.08 3.98
N ALA A 10 -0.82 -1.15 3.62
CA ALA A 10 -1.98 -1.08 2.73
C ALA A 10 -3.08 -0.16 3.30
N SER A 11 -3.38 -0.26 4.60
CA SER A 11 -4.37 0.62 5.25
C SER A 11 -3.93 2.09 5.26
N ARG A 12 -2.65 2.38 5.54
CA ARG A 12 -2.13 3.76 5.49
C ARG A 12 -2.11 4.31 4.07
N ALA A 13 -1.80 3.48 3.08
CA ALA A 13 -1.86 3.85 1.66
C ALA A 13 -3.29 4.19 1.25
N ALA A 14 -4.28 3.37 1.61
CA ALA A 14 -5.69 3.63 1.34
C ALA A 14 -6.18 4.93 2.00
N ALA A 15 -5.82 5.16 3.27
CA ALA A 15 -6.14 6.41 3.96
C ALA A 15 -5.46 7.62 3.30
N ALA A 16 -4.16 7.53 2.99
CA ALA A 16 -3.45 8.59 2.28
C ALA A 16 -4.04 8.88 0.90
N TYR A 17 -4.52 7.84 0.20
CA TYR A 17 -5.18 7.99 -1.08
C TYR A 17 -6.47 8.81 -0.94
N LYS A 18 -7.33 8.39 -0.02
CA LYS A 18 -8.61 9.05 0.30
C LYS A 18 -8.43 10.49 0.75
N ASP A 19 -7.53 10.73 1.69
CA ASP A 19 -7.44 12.02 2.39
C ASP A 19 -6.66 13.07 1.59
N ASN A 20 -5.70 12.64 0.76
CA ASN A 20 -4.76 13.56 0.13
C ASN A 20 -4.61 13.37 -1.38
N VAL A 21 -4.43 12.14 -1.88
CA VAL A 21 -4.06 11.91 -3.28
C VAL A 21 -5.20 12.21 -4.23
N VAL A 22 -6.42 11.72 -3.93
CA VAL A 22 -7.59 11.96 -4.77
C VAL A 22 -7.81 13.46 -4.96
N LYS A 23 -7.72 14.23 -3.87
CA LYS A 23 -7.83 15.69 -3.93
C LYS A 23 -6.76 16.33 -4.81
N LYS A 24 -5.49 15.93 -4.66
CA LYS A 24 -4.38 16.46 -5.47
C LYS A 24 -4.55 16.15 -6.96
N GLN A 25 -4.98 14.93 -7.30
CA GLN A 25 -5.22 14.53 -8.69
C GLN A 25 -6.42 15.29 -9.29
N ILE A 26 -7.52 15.43 -8.54
CA ILE A 26 -8.67 16.24 -8.96
C ILE A 26 -8.27 17.70 -9.16
N ASP A 27 -7.50 18.28 -8.23
CA ASP A 27 -7.02 19.66 -8.35
C ASP A 27 -6.16 19.86 -9.60
N ALA A 28 -5.30 18.90 -9.94
CA ALA A 28 -4.49 18.94 -11.16
C ALA A 28 -5.35 18.91 -12.43
N VAL A 29 -6.32 17.98 -12.50
CA VAL A 29 -7.26 17.88 -13.63
C VAL A 29 -8.09 19.16 -13.77
N ARG A 30 -8.61 19.69 -12.66
CA ARG A 30 -9.40 20.93 -12.66
C ARG A 30 -8.57 22.13 -13.11
N ALA A 31 -7.36 22.30 -12.59
CA ALA A 31 -6.49 23.42 -12.95
C ALA A 31 -6.09 23.37 -14.43
N ALA A 32 -5.68 22.19 -14.92
CA ALA A 32 -5.30 21.98 -16.31
C ALA A 32 -6.49 22.22 -17.28
N THR A 33 -7.67 21.68 -16.95
CA THR A 33 -8.87 21.83 -17.80
C THR A 33 -9.39 23.26 -17.81
N TYR A 34 -9.35 23.94 -16.65
CA TYR A 34 -9.69 25.36 -16.56
C TYR A 34 -8.77 26.21 -17.43
N LEU A 35 -7.46 25.98 -17.34
CA LEU A 35 -6.49 26.68 -18.18
C LEU A 35 -6.70 26.37 -19.67
N LYS A 36 -6.85 25.09 -20.05
CA LYS A 36 -7.12 24.67 -21.43
C LYS A 36 -8.31 25.44 -22.00
N ARG A 37 -9.42 25.52 -21.26
CA ARG A 37 -10.60 26.27 -21.72
C ARG A 37 -10.31 27.76 -21.95
N ARG A 38 -9.53 28.41 -21.08
CA ARG A 38 -9.17 29.83 -21.24
C ARG A 38 -8.31 30.06 -22.50
N ILE A 39 -7.45 29.11 -22.84
CA ILE A 39 -6.62 29.14 -24.05
C ILE A 39 -7.50 28.87 -25.28
N ASP A 40 -8.26 27.77 -25.26
CA ASP A 40 -9.07 27.32 -26.39
C ASP A 40 -10.12 28.36 -26.77
N GLU A 41 -10.80 28.99 -25.81
CA GLU A 41 -11.85 29.98 -26.06
C GLU A 41 -11.31 31.19 -26.82
N TYR A 42 -10.25 31.82 -26.31
CA TYR A 42 -9.70 33.02 -26.94
C TYR A 42 -9.02 32.68 -28.26
N ARG A 43 -8.35 31.53 -28.35
CA ARG A 43 -7.79 31.06 -29.62
C ARG A 43 -8.88 30.83 -30.67
N ASN A 44 -10.01 30.24 -30.28
CA ASN A 44 -11.15 30.02 -31.18
C ASN A 44 -11.73 31.35 -31.68
N LEU A 45 -11.75 32.38 -30.83
CA LEU A 45 -12.10 33.74 -31.24
C LEU A 45 -11.13 34.29 -32.29
N LEU A 46 -9.80 34.18 -32.06
CA LEU A 46 -8.79 34.63 -33.03
C LEU A 46 -8.90 33.87 -34.35
N GLU A 47 -9.13 32.56 -34.29
CA GLU A 47 -9.30 31.73 -35.47
C GLU A 47 -10.53 32.11 -36.31
N GLY A 48 -11.64 32.44 -35.64
CA GLY A 48 -12.85 32.91 -36.31
C GLY A 48 -12.75 34.34 -36.85
N ALA A 49 -11.84 35.15 -36.32
CA ALA A 49 -11.61 36.54 -36.73
C ALA A 49 -10.77 36.62 -38.01
N GLN A 50 -11.35 36.15 -39.12
CA GLN A 50 -10.72 36.16 -40.45
C GLN A 50 -11.63 36.76 -41.53
N GLY A 51 -11.03 37.42 -42.51
CA GLY A 51 -11.66 38.05 -43.68
C GLY A 51 -10.60 38.47 -44.71
N THR A 52 -10.95 39.27 -45.71
CA THR A 52 -10.06 39.59 -46.84
C THR A 52 -8.75 40.29 -46.44
N THR A 53 -8.81 41.14 -45.41
CA THR A 53 -7.66 41.90 -44.88
C THR A 53 -7.51 41.73 -43.36
N ASN A 54 -8.15 40.70 -42.80
CA ASN A 54 -8.16 40.42 -41.38
C ASN A 54 -7.78 38.96 -41.17
N ALA A 55 -6.76 38.71 -40.37
CA ALA A 55 -6.41 37.37 -39.92
C ALA A 55 -5.60 37.47 -38.63
N CYS A 56 -6.03 36.75 -37.60
CA CYS A 56 -5.41 36.79 -36.27
C CYS A 56 -4.49 35.60 -35.98
N LEU A 57 -4.63 34.50 -36.70
CA LEU A 57 -3.74 33.33 -36.60
C LEU A 57 -3.14 33.06 -37.98
N LEU A 58 -1.83 33.19 -38.08
CA LEU A 58 -1.05 33.09 -39.31
C LEU A 58 -0.04 31.93 -39.17
N GLU A 59 0.34 31.30 -40.29
CA GLU A 59 1.36 30.23 -40.27
C GLU A 59 2.80 30.74 -40.41
N THR A 60 2.97 31.89 -41.07
CA THR A 60 4.27 32.41 -41.51
C THR A 60 4.39 33.92 -41.28
N ASP A 61 3.67 34.74 -42.04
CA ASP A 61 3.77 36.21 -41.99
C ASP A 61 2.43 36.90 -42.21
N ALA A 62 2.40 38.22 -42.03
CA ALA A 62 1.20 39.05 -42.13
C ALA A 62 0.65 39.30 -43.55
N ASN A 63 1.29 38.76 -44.59
CA ASN A 63 0.72 38.74 -45.95
C ASN A 63 0.17 37.36 -46.32
N SER A 64 0.49 36.35 -45.52
CA SER A 64 0.07 34.97 -45.74
C SER A 64 -1.40 34.77 -45.38
N ALA A 65 -2.04 33.77 -46.00
CA ALA A 65 -3.40 33.40 -45.64
C ALA A 65 -3.49 33.01 -44.15
N ALA A 66 -4.68 33.18 -43.56
CA ALA A 66 -4.96 32.69 -42.22
C ALA A 66 -4.71 31.17 -42.15
N ALA A 67 -4.24 30.69 -40.98
CA ALA A 67 -4.03 29.28 -40.75
C ALA A 67 -5.35 28.51 -40.90
N ALA A 68 -5.39 27.49 -41.76
CA ALA A 68 -6.62 26.77 -42.06
C ALA A 68 -6.89 25.63 -41.05
N ARG A 69 -8.15 25.48 -40.60
CA ARG A 69 -8.55 24.31 -39.81
C ARG A 69 -8.77 23.09 -40.69
N SER A 70 -8.20 21.97 -40.29
CA SER A 70 -8.49 20.65 -40.87
C SER A 70 -8.51 19.60 -39.77
N GLY A 71 -9.71 19.15 -39.41
CA GLY A 71 -9.90 18.25 -38.26
C GLY A 71 -9.34 18.85 -36.95
N GLY A 72 -8.51 18.07 -36.25
CA GLY A 72 -7.84 18.47 -35.01
C GLY A 72 -6.58 19.34 -35.20
N ARG A 73 -6.40 19.94 -36.39
CA ARG A 73 -5.21 20.73 -36.74
C ARG A 73 -5.60 22.16 -37.13
N LEU A 74 -4.70 23.09 -36.84
CA LEU A 74 -4.71 24.45 -37.37
C LEU A 74 -3.39 24.69 -38.09
N GLY A 75 -3.47 24.88 -39.40
CA GLY A 75 -2.32 24.78 -40.29
C GLY A 75 -1.59 23.45 -40.13
N LYS A 76 -0.27 23.52 -39.98
CA LYS A 76 0.58 22.33 -39.74
C LYS A 76 0.62 21.84 -38.28
N HIS A 77 -0.11 22.45 -37.35
CA HIS A 77 0.01 22.17 -35.91
C HIS A 77 -1.20 21.40 -35.36
N ASN A 78 -0.93 20.39 -34.52
CA ASN A 78 -1.98 19.72 -33.74
C ASN A 78 -2.56 20.72 -32.74
N CYS A 79 -3.87 20.96 -32.83
CA CYS A 79 -4.53 21.99 -32.05
C CYS A 79 -6.03 21.68 -31.92
N ASP A 80 -6.33 20.59 -31.23
CA ASP A 80 -7.69 20.18 -30.93
C ASP A 80 -8.25 21.01 -29.77
N THR A 81 -9.35 21.70 -30.04
CA THR A 81 -10.08 22.53 -29.08
C THR A 81 -11.09 21.74 -28.26
N LYS A 82 -11.25 20.45 -28.54
CA LYS A 82 -12.13 19.56 -27.79
C LYS A 82 -11.39 18.97 -26.59
N LEU A 83 -12.14 18.78 -25.50
CA LEU A 83 -11.70 17.93 -24.41
C LEU A 83 -11.98 16.48 -24.81
N THR A 84 -10.97 15.62 -24.71
CA THR A 84 -11.13 14.19 -24.96
C THR A 84 -11.80 13.50 -23.77
N THR A 85 -12.43 12.35 -24.01
CA THR A 85 -12.91 11.48 -22.93
C THR A 85 -11.76 11.14 -21.99
N LEU A 86 -12.06 11.10 -20.69
CA LEU A 86 -11.07 10.74 -19.68
C LEU A 86 -10.80 9.24 -19.76
N GLU A 87 -9.57 8.88 -20.10
CA GLU A 87 -9.10 7.49 -20.18
C GLU A 87 -7.80 7.33 -19.38
N PRO A 88 -7.56 6.17 -18.74
CA PRO A 88 -6.29 5.88 -18.10
C PRO A 88 -5.16 5.92 -19.12
N LYS A 89 -4.26 6.90 -19.00
CA LYS A 89 -3.11 7.05 -19.88
C LYS A 89 -1.93 7.62 -19.13
N THR A 90 -0.73 7.14 -19.46
CA THR A 90 0.51 7.80 -19.06
C THR A 90 0.60 9.15 -19.78
N ALA A 91 0.46 10.23 -19.04
CA ALA A 91 0.56 11.58 -19.60
C ALA A 91 2.02 11.84 -20.05
N THR A 92 2.24 11.92 -21.36
CA THR A 92 3.49 12.42 -21.95
C THR A 92 3.21 13.80 -22.52
N SER A 93 3.58 14.84 -21.77
CA SER A 93 3.42 16.23 -22.20
C SER A 93 4.79 16.86 -22.43
N ASN A 94 4.96 17.41 -23.62
CA ASN A 94 6.16 18.17 -23.98
C ASN A 94 6.11 19.61 -23.43
N PHE A 95 4.98 20.04 -22.86
CA PHE A 95 4.75 21.44 -22.49
C PHE A 95 4.55 21.65 -20.99
N LEU A 96 4.15 20.63 -20.24
CA LEU A 96 3.94 20.70 -18.79
C LEU A 96 4.15 19.33 -18.16
N ASP A 97 5.08 19.22 -17.23
CA ASP A 97 5.31 18.01 -16.43
C ASP A 97 5.47 18.35 -14.93
N ASN A 98 5.97 17.39 -14.15
CA ASN A 98 6.19 17.56 -12.72
C ASN A 98 7.28 18.61 -12.38
N ASN A 99 8.03 19.09 -13.38
CA ASN A 99 9.00 20.17 -13.25
C ASN A 99 8.45 21.53 -13.70
N GLY A 100 7.18 21.61 -14.11
CA GLY A 100 6.54 22.82 -14.60
C GLY A 100 6.53 22.88 -16.13
N PHE A 101 6.44 24.10 -16.67
CA PHE A 101 6.27 24.31 -18.10
C PHE A 101 7.57 24.07 -18.89
N LYS A 102 7.46 23.63 -20.14
CA LYS A 102 8.57 23.30 -21.04
C LYS A 102 8.37 23.89 -22.44
N GLY A 103 9.48 24.07 -23.15
CA GLY A 103 9.52 24.52 -24.54
C GLY A 103 9.68 26.03 -24.73
N ASN A 104 9.78 26.45 -25.99
CA ASN A 104 10.06 27.83 -26.40
C ASN A 104 8.78 28.63 -26.72
N VAL A 105 7.67 28.30 -26.07
CA VAL A 105 6.36 28.94 -26.29
C VAL A 105 6.09 30.03 -25.26
N PHE A 106 7.13 30.70 -24.76
CA PHE A 106 7.04 31.74 -23.75
C PHE A 106 7.80 32.97 -24.23
N GLY A 107 7.43 34.14 -23.73
CA GLY A 107 8.18 35.36 -24.03
C GLY A 107 9.61 35.23 -23.51
N ALA A 108 10.54 35.87 -24.20
CA ALA A 108 11.95 35.93 -23.81
C ALA A 108 12.37 37.36 -23.44
N ALA A 109 13.49 37.46 -22.71
CA ALA A 109 14.10 38.76 -22.49
C ALA A 109 14.65 39.28 -23.82
N GLY A 110 14.23 40.48 -24.24
CA GLY A 110 14.63 41.06 -25.52
C GLY A 110 13.72 40.71 -26.69
N ASP A 111 12.54 40.11 -26.47
CA ASP A 111 11.47 40.12 -27.48
C ASP A 111 11.27 41.57 -27.95
N GLY A 112 11.57 41.81 -29.24
CA GLY A 112 11.49 43.11 -29.88
C GLY A 112 10.18 43.28 -30.63
N THR A 113 10.06 44.36 -31.40
CA THR A 113 8.96 44.53 -32.36
C THR A 113 8.99 43.43 -33.42
N ASP A 114 7.81 42.97 -33.84
CA ASP A 114 7.60 41.95 -34.87
C ASP A 114 7.97 40.51 -34.45
N THR A 115 8.06 40.24 -33.14
CA THR A 115 8.47 38.91 -32.65
C THR A 115 7.33 37.87 -32.76
N HIS A 116 6.12 38.30 -32.42
CA HIS A 116 4.88 37.51 -32.28
C HIS A 116 3.74 38.10 -33.12
N THR A 117 3.75 39.40 -33.40
CA THR A 117 2.81 40.09 -34.30
C THR A 117 3.55 41.05 -35.22
N ALA A 118 3.30 40.98 -36.53
CA ALA A 118 3.94 41.90 -37.48
C ALA A 118 3.26 43.28 -37.49
N THR A 119 4.07 44.34 -37.50
CA THR A 119 3.68 45.74 -37.62
C THR A 119 3.17 46.09 -39.03
N THR A 120 3.69 45.41 -40.05
CA THR A 120 3.35 45.63 -41.47
C THR A 120 2.78 44.38 -42.12
N GLY A 121 1.98 44.56 -43.18
CA GLY A 121 1.31 43.47 -43.89
C GLY A 121 -0.16 43.76 -44.20
N SER A 122 -0.73 42.95 -45.10
CA SER A 122 -2.13 43.08 -45.56
C SER A 122 -3.15 42.57 -44.56
N ASN A 123 -2.79 41.60 -43.72
CA ASN A 123 -3.66 41.10 -42.65
C ASN A 123 -3.46 41.88 -41.36
N LYS A 124 -4.57 42.29 -40.77
CA LYS A 124 -4.62 42.92 -39.44
C LYS A 124 -5.37 42.04 -38.45
N CYS A 125 -5.08 42.25 -37.17
CA CYS A 125 -5.82 41.64 -36.07
C CYS A 125 -6.03 42.62 -34.92
N ASN A 126 -7.13 43.38 -35.02
CA ASN A 126 -7.45 44.42 -34.02
C ASN A 126 -7.75 43.84 -32.63
N LEU A 127 -8.01 42.53 -32.52
CA LEU A 127 -8.24 41.84 -31.24
C LEU A 127 -6.98 41.76 -30.36
N LEU A 128 -5.79 41.96 -30.93
CA LEU A 128 -4.51 41.83 -30.23
C LEU A 128 -3.95 43.17 -29.71
N VAL A 129 -4.67 44.27 -29.90
CA VAL A 129 -4.28 45.60 -29.42
C VAL A 129 -5.47 46.27 -28.73
N ALA A 130 -5.26 46.82 -27.53
CA ALA A 130 -6.27 47.53 -26.75
C ALA A 130 -6.19 49.06 -26.95
N HIS A 131 -6.09 49.47 -28.22
CA HIS A 131 -5.89 50.86 -28.64
C HIS A 131 -7.00 51.32 -29.61
N GLY A 132 -7.30 52.62 -29.63
CA GLY A 132 -8.42 53.19 -30.38
C GLY A 132 -8.22 53.29 -31.91
N ASN A 133 -6.98 53.31 -32.39
CA ASN A 133 -6.69 53.48 -33.82
C ASN A 133 -6.37 52.17 -34.54
N SER A 134 -5.75 51.22 -33.83
CA SER A 134 -5.19 49.99 -34.39
C SER A 134 -5.72 48.73 -33.69
N GLY A 135 -6.55 48.91 -32.67
CA GLY A 135 -7.10 47.86 -31.84
C GLY A 135 -8.63 47.80 -31.89
N PHE A 136 -9.20 46.98 -31.01
CA PHE A 136 -10.64 46.76 -30.95
C PHE A 136 -11.40 47.82 -30.12
N MET A 137 -10.67 48.76 -29.49
CA MET A 137 -11.27 49.84 -28.70
C MET A 137 -11.79 50.94 -29.63
N HIS A 138 -12.85 51.63 -29.23
CA HIS A 138 -13.43 52.75 -29.99
C HIS A 138 -13.34 54.06 -29.18
N GLY A 139 -13.03 55.18 -29.83
CA GLY A 139 -13.19 56.52 -29.25
C GLY A 139 -11.97 57.18 -28.60
N GLY A 140 -10.75 56.99 -29.12
CA GLY A 140 -9.55 57.70 -28.66
C GLY A 140 -8.63 56.88 -27.74
N GLN A 141 -7.83 57.57 -26.90
CA GLN A 141 -6.69 57.02 -26.14
C GLN A 141 -6.96 55.59 -25.61
N GLY A 142 -6.00 54.68 -25.83
CA GLY A 142 -6.10 53.28 -25.43
C GLY A 142 -6.35 53.10 -23.93
N ARG A 143 -6.63 51.85 -23.52
CA ARG A 143 -6.93 51.53 -22.11
C ARG A 143 -5.76 51.94 -21.21
N THR A 144 -6.02 52.38 -19.98
CA THR A 144 -4.97 52.74 -19.01
C THR A 144 -4.18 51.54 -18.47
N HIS A 145 -4.72 50.33 -18.62
CA HIS A 145 -4.08 49.09 -18.19
C HIS A 145 -4.17 48.02 -19.28
N PRO A 146 -3.12 47.19 -19.44
CA PRO A 146 -3.14 46.05 -20.35
C PRO A 146 -4.29 45.10 -20.10
N ILE A 147 -4.67 44.36 -21.13
CA ILE A 147 -5.72 43.34 -21.05
C ILE A 147 -5.07 41.97 -21.14
N ASP A 148 -5.20 41.19 -20.08
CA ASP A 148 -4.67 39.85 -20.01
C ASP A 148 -5.68 38.82 -20.59
N ILE A 149 -5.24 38.08 -21.59
CA ILE A 149 -6.03 37.08 -22.30
C ILE A 149 -5.37 35.69 -22.16
N MET A 150 -6.06 34.63 -22.60
CA MET A 150 -5.58 33.24 -22.48
C MET A 150 -5.09 32.90 -21.06
N GLY A 151 -5.84 33.33 -20.04
CA GLY A 151 -5.50 33.12 -18.64
C GLY A 151 -4.31 33.94 -18.10
N GLY A 152 -3.89 34.99 -18.82
CA GLY A 152 -2.75 35.84 -18.44
C GLY A 152 -1.48 35.58 -19.24
N TYR A 153 -1.53 34.72 -20.26
CA TYR A 153 -0.38 34.40 -21.09
C TYR A 153 0.01 35.53 -22.02
N LEU A 154 -0.96 36.14 -22.69
CA LEU A 154 -0.73 37.31 -23.52
C LEU A 154 -1.32 38.54 -22.82
N SER A 155 -0.59 39.64 -22.88
CA SER A 155 -1.03 40.94 -22.40
C SER A 155 -1.14 41.89 -23.59
N LEU A 156 -2.35 42.34 -23.89
CA LEU A 156 -2.60 43.24 -25.01
C LEU A 156 -2.01 44.62 -24.73
N ALA A 157 -1.27 45.14 -25.69
CA ALA A 157 -0.71 46.49 -25.61
C ALA A 157 -1.82 47.55 -25.56
N THR A 158 -1.59 48.60 -24.78
CA THR A 158 -2.49 49.76 -24.68
C THR A 158 -2.14 50.87 -25.66
N ALA A 159 -0.92 50.83 -26.20
CA ALA A 159 -0.45 51.66 -27.31
C ALA A 159 -0.50 50.86 -28.61
N ASP A 160 -0.22 51.53 -29.73
CA ASP A 160 -0.05 50.91 -31.04
C ASP A 160 1.28 50.16 -31.15
N THR A 161 1.43 49.12 -30.33
CA THR A 161 2.62 48.27 -30.24
C THR A 161 2.23 46.81 -30.15
N GLU A 162 3.20 45.94 -30.33
CA GLU A 162 3.05 44.50 -30.17
C GLU A 162 2.60 44.10 -28.75
N LEU A 163 1.79 43.04 -28.68
CA LEU A 163 1.39 42.41 -27.43
C LEU A 163 2.58 41.83 -26.67
N THR A 164 2.47 41.73 -25.35
CA THR A 164 3.48 41.04 -24.55
C THR A 164 3.12 39.57 -24.38
N VAL A 165 4.03 38.68 -24.76
CA VAL A 165 3.99 37.26 -24.37
C VAL A 165 4.67 37.10 -23.03
N ARG A 166 3.99 36.52 -22.05
CA ARG A 166 4.53 36.40 -20.69
C ARG A 166 5.60 35.30 -20.61
N ARG A 167 6.66 35.56 -19.84
CA ARG A 167 7.76 34.61 -19.64
C ARG A 167 7.31 33.43 -18.77
N LYS A 168 7.97 32.28 -18.93
CA LYS A 168 7.73 31.07 -18.12
C LYS A 168 7.71 31.37 -16.62
N ALA A 169 8.75 32.03 -16.11
CA ALA A 169 8.88 32.29 -14.68
C ALA A 169 7.72 33.12 -14.13
N ASP A 170 7.23 34.10 -14.89
CA ASP A 170 6.12 34.95 -14.47
C ASP A 170 4.79 34.17 -14.47
N LEU A 171 4.60 33.25 -15.42
CA LEU A 171 3.44 32.35 -15.46
C LEU A 171 3.42 31.40 -14.27
N GLU A 172 4.58 30.82 -13.91
CA GLU A 172 4.72 29.92 -12.76
C GLU A 172 4.63 30.67 -11.43
N ALA A 173 5.04 31.94 -11.39
CA ALA A 173 4.89 32.82 -10.23
C ALA A 173 3.48 33.47 -10.12
N GLY A 174 2.65 33.36 -11.16
CA GLY A 174 1.30 33.93 -11.20
C GLY A 174 1.23 35.43 -11.56
N ALA A 175 2.37 36.08 -11.80
CA ALA A 175 2.51 37.45 -12.28
C ALA A 175 1.59 38.46 -11.58
N ASP A 176 1.75 38.60 -10.26
CA ASP A 176 0.95 39.50 -9.40
C ASP A 176 -0.56 39.24 -9.48
N GLY A 177 -0.96 37.97 -9.70
CA GLY A 177 -2.35 37.57 -9.81
C GLY A 177 -2.92 37.61 -11.23
N ARG A 178 -2.17 38.08 -12.22
CA ARG A 178 -2.63 38.14 -13.63
C ARG A 178 -2.62 36.78 -14.33
N ALA A 179 -1.74 35.86 -13.90
CA ALA A 179 -1.54 34.55 -14.52
C ALA A 179 -1.89 33.37 -13.59
N VAL A 180 -2.84 33.55 -12.67
CA VAL A 180 -3.20 32.55 -11.65
C VAL A 180 -3.61 31.20 -12.26
N ALA A 181 -4.28 31.20 -13.42
CA ALA A 181 -4.65 29.95 -14.09
C ALA A 181 -3.42 29.12 -14.51
N TRP A 182 -2.36 29.77 -14.98
CA TRP A 182 -1.09 29.14 -15.35
C TRP A 182 -0.33 28.64 -14.13
N GLN A 183 -0.20 29.49 -13.11
CA GLN A 183 0.42 29.12 -11.83
C GLN A 183 -0.26 27.91 -11.20
N MET A 184 -1.60 27.90 -11.17
CA MET A 184 -2.36 26.78 -10.62
C MET A 184 -2.12 25.50 -11.42
N ALA A 185 -2.15 25.55 -12.75
CA ALA A 185 -1.90 24.36 -13.58
C ALA A 185 -0.49 23.79 -13.33
N ALA A 186 0.55 24.63 -13.32
CA ALA A 186 1.91 24.20 -13.03
C ALA A 186 2.07 23.65 -11.61
N GLY A 187 1.60 24.40 -10.60
CA GLY A 187 1.73 24.02 -9.20
C GLY A 187 0.97 22.74 -8.86
N LYS A 188 -0.25 22.57 -9.38
CA LYS A 188 -1.07 21.36 -9.13
C LYS A 188 -0.56 20.15 -9.88
N GLN A 189 -0.05 20.31 -11.11
CA GLN A 189 0.61 19.21 -11.82
C GLN A 189 1.85 18.72 -11.05
N LYS A 190 2.70 19.66 -10.60
CA LYS A 190 3.89 19.34 -9.79
C LYS A 190 3.54 18.65 -8.47
N ALA A 191 2.42 19.02 -7.86
CA ALA A 191 1.96 18.44 -6.59
C ALA A 191 1.13 17.15 -6.75
N ALA A 192 0.79 16.74 -7.97
CA ALA A 192 0.00 15.55 -8.22
C ALA A 192 0.78 14.31 -7.77
N ALA A 193 0.19 13.53 -6.87
CA ALA A 193 0.82 12.32 -6.35
C ALA A 193 0.82 11.21 -7.42
N THR A 194 1.90 10.42 -7.43
CA THR A 194 2.08 9.29 -8.34
C THR A 194 2.08 7.97 -7.57
N SER A 195 1.85 6.87 -8.27
CA SER A 195 1.92 5.52 -7.70
C SER A 195 3.31 5.13 -7.19
N THR A 196 4.33 5.91 -7.52
CA THR A 196 5.71 5.74 -7.06
C THR A 196 6.03 6.52 -5.79
N ASP A 197 5.09 7.32 -5.28
CA ASP A 197 5.29 8.01 -4.02
C ASP A 197 5.44 6.99 -2.88
N HIS A 198 6.32 7.28 -1.92
CA HIS A 198 6.74 6.36 -0.84
C HIS A 198 5.56 5.77 -0.04
N GLY A 199 4.40 6.43 -0.03
CA GLY A 199 3.18 5.93 0.61
C GLY A 199 2.53 4.73 -0.10
N PHE A 200 2.88 4.48 -1.36
CA PHE A 200 2.30 3.44 -2.23
C PHE A 200 3.29 2.35 -2.63
N THR A 201 4.55 2.49 -2.20
CA THR A 201 5.61 1.52 -2.49
C THR A 201 5.97 0.72 -1.24
N ASN A 202 6.40 -0.53 -1.46
CA ASN A 202 6.98 -1.33 -0.38
C ASN A 202 8.29 -0.69 0.11
N GLU A 203 8.58 -0.91 1.40
CA GLU A 203 9.92 -0.62 1.92
C GLU A 203 10.88 -1.65 1.28
N THR A 204 12.09 -1.23 0.96
CA THR A 204 13.13 -2.07 0.34
C THR A 204 14.44 -1.90 1.08
N GLY A 205 15.41 -2.78 0.84
CA GLY A 205 16.69 -2.75 1.54
C GLY A 205 16.68 -3.57 2.83
N LYS A 206 17.44 -3.15 3.84
CA LYS A 206 17.63 -3.94 5.07
C LYS A 206 16.34 -3.96 5.90
N LEU A 207 15.91 -5.15 6.31
CA LEU A 207 14.73 -5.33 7.18
C LEU A 207 14.81 -4.52 8.48
N SER A 208 16.01 -4.34 9.05
CA SER A 208 16.19 -3.55 10.28
C SER A 208 16.14 -2.03 10.09
N GLU A 209 16.08 -1.56 8.84
CA GLU A 209 15.93 -0.14 8.50
C GLU A 209 14.48 0.20 8.12
N TRP A 210 13.61 -0.80 7.98
CA TRP A 210 12.20 -0.64 7.66
C TRP A 210 11.45 -0.03 8.83
N PRO A 211 10.94 1.22 8.71
CA PRO A 211 10.23 1.88 9.80
C PRO A 211 8.98 1.10 10.21
N THR A 212 8.27 0.49 9.26
CA THR A 212 7.05 -0.26 9.57
C THR A 212 7.36 -1.53 10.34
N LEU A 213 8.37 -2.30 9.91
CA LEU A 213 8.79 -3.51 10.61
C LEU A 213 9.31 -3.20 12.02
N THR A 214 10.09 -2.13 12.15
CA THR A 214 10.61 -1.66 13.45
C THR A 214 9.48 -1.41 14.45
N GLU A 215 8.42 -0.70 14.04
CA GLU A 215 7.29 -0.41 14.94
C GLU A 215 6.47 -1.66 15.27
N VAL A 216 6.32 -2.60 14.34
CA VAL A 216 5.67 -3.90 14.61
C VAL A 216 6.48 -4.72 15.62
N ILE A 217 7.80 -4.80 15.47
CA ILE A 217 8.68 -5.53 16.40
C ILE A 217 8.59 -4.92 17.81
N LYS A 218 8.70 -3.58 17.90
CA LYS A 218 8.57 -2.87 19.18
C LYS A 218 7.24 -3.12 19.87
N SER A 219 6.14 -3.10 19.12
CA SER A 219 4.78 -3.21 19.68
C SER A 219 4.37 -4.64 19.98
N VAL A 220 4.64 -5.59 19.07
CA VAL A 220 4.13 -6.96 19.13
C VAL A 220 5.11 -7.92 19.79
N LEU A 221 6.39 -7.89 19.40
CA LEU A 221 7.38 -8.86 19.88
C LEU A 221 8.02 -8.40 21.20
N LEU A 222 8.49 -7.16 21.23
CA LEU A 222 9.19 -6.60 22.39
C LEU A 222 8.23 -6.02 23.43
N THR A 223 6.99 -5.70 23.04
CA THR A 223 6.01 -4.99 23.89
C THR A 223 6.58 -3.73 24.55
N ASN A 224 7.52 -3.07 23.88
CA ASN A 224 8.23 -1.88 24.33
C ASN A 224 8.44 -0.91 23.16
N ARG A 225 7.57 0.09 23.07
CA ARG A 225 7.61 1.12 22.00
C ARG A 225 8.86 2.01 22.04
N LYS A 226 9.60 2.02 23.15
CA LYS A 226 10.83 2.80 23.33
C LYS A 226 12.09 1.94 23.19
N ALA A 227 11.99 0.70 22.71
CA ALA A 227 13.15 -0.16 22.56
C ALA A 227 14.22 0.49 21.67
N ALA A 228 15.47 0.40 22.13
CA ALA A 228 16.63 0.92 21.41
C ALA A 228 16.83 0.15 20.10
N LYS A 229 17.43 0.81 19.10
CA LYS A 229 17.65 0.22 17.77
C LYS A 229 18.42 -1.10 17.83
N SER A 230 19.45 -1.21 18.67
CA SER A 230 20.22 -2.44 18.83
C SER A 230 19.37 -3.64 19.27
N VAL A 231 18.35 -3.42 20.11
CA VAL A 231 17.43 -4.46 20.56
C VAL A 231 16.51 -4.89 19.42
N VAL A 232 16.00 -3.93 18.64
CA VAL A 232 15.18 -4.22 17.45
C VAL A 232 16.00 -5.00 16.42
N ASP A 233 17.23 -4.58 16.14
CA ASP A 233 18.10 -5.24 15.16
C ASP A 233 18.40 -6.69 15.55
N THR A 234 18.61 -6.95 16.84
CA THR A 234 18.76 -8.32 17.37
C THR A 234 17.50 -9.15 17.17
N GLU A 235 16.32 -8.58 17.44
CA GLU A 235 15.05 -9.30 17.28
C GLU A 235 14.73 -9.57 15.80
N VAL A 236 15.06 -8.64 14.89
CA VAL A 236 14.97 -8.86 13.43
C VAL A 236 15.83 -10.06 13.04
N LYS A 237 17.09 -10.09 13.45
CA LYS A 237 17.98 -11.23 13.15
C LYS A 237 17.48 -12.54 13.76
N ALA A 238 16.94 -12.49 14.98
CA ALA A 238 16.36 -13.67 15.62
C ALA A 238 15.13 -14.20 14.88
N ALA A 239 14.27 -13.31 14.38
CA ALA A 239 13.03 -13.66 13.69
C ALA A 239 13.26 -14.12 12.24
N PHE A 240 14.23 -13.54 11.54
CA PHE A 240 14.44 -13.74 10.10
C PHE A 240 15.78 -14.41 9.74
N GLY A 241 16.61 -14.77 10.73
CA GLY A 241 17.94 -15.35 10.54
C GLY A 241 19.01 -14.33 10.15
N GLU A 242 18.67 -13.38 9.29
CA GLU A 242 19.49 -12.22 8.92
C GLU A 242 18.65 -10.94 8.75
N SER A 243 19.32 -9.80 8.64
CA SER A 243 18.67 -8.48 8.53
C SER A 243 19.05 -7.71 7.27
N GLY A 244 19.76 -8.35 6.33
CA GLY A 244 20.24 -7.74 5.09
C GLY A 244 19.13 -7.55 4.04
N ALA A 245 19.49 -6.99 2.89
CA ALA A 245 18.58 -6.91 1.74
C ALA A 245 18.29 -8.29 1.11
N ALA A 246 19.19 -9.26 1.29
CA ALA A 246 18.96 -10.65 0.90
C ALA A 246 17.79 -11.28 1.69
N ALA A 247 17.74 -11.02 3.01
CA ALA A 247 16.68 -11.49 3.90
C ALA A 247 15.27 -11.13 3.42
N ASP A 248 15.11 -9.91 2.88
CA ASP A 248 13.84 -9.48 2.31
C ASP A 248 13.45 -10.30 1.07
N LYS A 249 14.42 -10.49 0.16
CA LYS A 249 14.21 -11.27 -1.07
C LYS A 249 13.90 -12.72 -0.76
N ASP A 250 14.59 -13.31 0.21
CA ASP A 250 14.42 -14.71 0.60
C ASP A 250 13.06 -14.94 1.26
N LEU A 251 12.64 -14.05 2.17
CA LEU A 251 11.31 -14.10 2.78
C LEU A 251 10.20 -14.00 1.73
N LYS A 252 10.30 -13.04 0.80
CA LYS A 252 9.33 -12.90 -0.30
C LYS A 252 9.29 -14.15 -1.17
N SER A 253 10.46 -14.69 -1.51
CA SER A 253 10.56 -15.89 -2.36
C SER A 253 9.95 -17.13 -1.69
N LEU A 254 10.14 -17.30 -0.38
CA LEU A 254 9.52 -18.38 0.39
C LEU A 254 8.01 -18.25 0.43
N VAL A 255 7.50 -17.05 0.73
CA VAL A 255 6.05 -16.78 0.74
C VAL A 255 5.44 -17.01 -0.64
N ASP A 256 6.09 -16.50 -1.70
CA ASP A 256 5.60 -16.65 -3.06
C ASP A 256 5.62 -18.09 -3.55
N ALA A 257 6.55 -18.92 -3.05
CA ALA A 257 6.71 -20.31 -3.42
C ALA A 257 5.76 -21.26 -2.68
N GLU A 258 5.10 -20.81 -1.60
CA GLU A 258 4.18 -21.64 -0.82
C GLU A 258 3.06 -22.17 -1.71
N GLU A 259 2.84 -23.49 -1.68
CA GLU A 259 1.86 -24.15 -2.52
C GLU A 259 0.51 -24.22 -1.79
N ILE A 260 -0.51 -23.64 -2.40
CA ILE A 260 -1.91 -23.71 -1.95
C ILE A 260 -2.55 -24.94 -2.60
N PRO A 261 -2.90 -25.98 -1.81
CA PRO A 261 -3.42 -27.24 -2.35
C PRO A 261 -4.79 -27.12 -3.01
N ILE A 262 -5.12 -28.13 -3.83
CA ILE A 262 -6.45 -28.35 -4.39
C ILE A 262 -7.49 -28.44 -3.25
N GLY A 263 -8.69 -27.91 -3.48
CA GLY A 263 -9.84 -27.98 -2.58
C GLY A 263 -9.87 -26.92 -1.48
N VAL A 264 -8.73 -26.28 -1.16
CA VAL A 264 -8.72 -25.10 -0.29
C VAL A 264 -9.52 -23.99 -0.98
N THR A 265 -10.46 -23.37 -0.26
CA THR A 265 -11.39 -22.34 -0.79
C THR A 265 -12.06 -22.74 -2.12
N GLY A 266 -12.33 -24.02 -2.34
CA GLY A 266 -13.01 -24.49 -3.56
C GLY A 266 -12.16 -24.48 -4.83
N ARG A 267 -10.82 -24.41 -4.71
CA ARG A 267 -9.91 -24.42 -5.87
C ARG A 267 -9.87 -25.78 -6.56
N ASP A 268 -9.95 -25.77 -7.89
CA ASP A 268 -9.80 -26.98 -8.71
C ASP A 268 -8.34 -27.40 -8.90
N ASN A 269 -7.40 -26.46 -8.78
CA ASN A 269 -5.97 -26.69 -9.04
C ASN A 269 -5.10 -26.13 -7.91
N SER A 270 -3.98 -26.82 -7.68
CA SER A 270 -2.92 -26.32 -6.82
C SER A 270 -2.27 -25.09 -7.44
N ALA A 271 -1.89 -24.10 -6.64
CA ALA A 271 -1.21 -22.90 -7.11
C ALA A 271 -0.24 -22.35 -6.09
N LYS A 272 0.87 -21.76 -6.56
CA LYS A 272 1.79 -21.02 -5.70
C LYS A 272 1.15 -19.72 -5.23
N LEU A 273 1.30 -19.36 -3.96
CA LEU A 273 0.72 -18.15 -3.37
C LEU A 273 1.12 -16.89 -4.15
N GLY A 274 2.36 -16.81 -4.61
CA GLY A 274 2.86 -15.69 -5.42
C GLY A 274 2.18 -15.52 -6.78
N THR A 275 1.45 -16.53 -7.27
CA THR A 275 0.68 -16.47 -8.53
C THR A 275 -0.76 -15.98 -8.34
N ILE A 276 -1.25 -15.95 -7.10
CA ILE A 276 -2.60 -15.52 -6.74
C ILE A 276 -2.58 -14.01 -6.57
N LYS A 277 -3.29 -13.27 -7.44
CA LYS A 277 -3.25 -11.80 -7.48
C LYS A 277 -4.53 -11.12 -7.00
N GLN A 278 -5.64 -11.83 -6.96
CA GLN A 278 -6.94 -11.27 -6.61
C GLN A 278 -7.04 -11.12 -5.09
N SER A 279 -7.42 -9.93 -4.62
CA SER A 279 -7.38 -9.59 -3.19
C SER A 279 -8.45 -10.29 -2.37
N ASP A 280 -9.61 -10.53 -2.97
CA ASP A 280 -10.71 -11.32 -2.42
C ASP A 280 -10.29 -12.79 -2.25
N GLU A 281 -9.71 -13.39 -3.28
CA GLU A 281 -9.18 -14.76 -3.24
C GLU A 281 -8.11 -14.93 -2.16
N LEU A 282 -7.20 -13.97 -2.03
CA LEU A 282 -6.20 -13.96 -0.95
C LEU A 282 -6.84 -13.80 0.45
N ALA A 283 -7.89 -12.99 0.60
CA ALA A 283 -8.58 -12.79 1.86
C ALA A 283 -9.36 -14.05 2.31
N GLU A 284 -9.99 -14.75 1.36
CA GLU A 284 -10.63 -16.05 1.61
C GLU A 284 -9.63 -17.10 2.07
N LEU A 285 -8.45 -17.16 1.44
CA LEU A 285 -7.36 -18.06 1.84
C LEU A 285 -6.90 -17.77 3.26
N VAL A 286 -6.66 -16.50 3.62
CA VAL A 286 -6.30 -16.11 4.99
C VAL A 286 -7.37 -16.59 5.97
N SER A 287 -8.64 -16.32 5.70
CA SER A 287 -9.76 -16.72 6.56
C SER A 287 -9.85 -18.24 6.74
N CYS A 288 -9.64 -19.00 5.66
CA CYS A 288 -9.64 -20.45 5.68
C CYS A 288 -8.52 -21.01 6.58
N TYR A 289 -7.28 -20.54 6.40
CA TYR A 289 -6.14 -21.02 7.18
C TYR A 289 -6.20 -20.57 8.65
N GLU A 290 -6.75 -19.39 8.95
CA GLU A 290 -6.99 -18.96 10.34
C GLU A 290 -7.99 -19.88 11.04
N LEU A 291 -9.09 -20.24 10.37
CA LEU A 291 -10.07 -21.19 10.89
C LEU A 291 -9.45 -22.59 11.10
N GLN A 292 -8.69 -23.09 10.13
CA GLN A 292 -7.98 -24.37 10.28
C GLN A 292 -6.99 -24.36 11.44
N ALA A 293 -6.25 -23.27 11.63
CA ALA A 293 -5.33 -23.11 12.75
C ALA A 293 -6.08 -23.11 14.09
N ALA A 294 -7.22 -22.41 14.18
CA ALA A 294 -8.06 -22.39 15.38
C ALA A 294 -8.63 -23.78 15.72
N ILE A 295 -9.13 -24.51 14.70
CA ILE A 295 -9.62 -25.89 14.87
C ILE A 295 -8.49 -26.80 15.36
N LYS A 296 -7.30 -26.73 14.75
CA LYS A 296 -6.15 -27.53 15.14
C LYS A 296 -5.69 -27.21 16.56
N PHE A 297 -5.69 -25.94 16.95
CA PHE A 297 -5.38 -25.51 18.31
C PHE A 297 -6.39 -26.06 19.32
N ALA A 298 -7.69 -26.01 19.01
CA ALA A 298 -8.73 -26.59 19.85
C ALA A 298 -8.56 -28.11 20.01
N SER A 299 -8.24 -28.83 18.92
CA SER A 299 -7.96 -30.28 18.97
C SER A 299 -6.78 -30.59 19.87
N LEU A 300 -5.64 -29.91 19.66
CA LEU A 300 -4.44 -30.13 20.47
C LEU A 300 -4.65 -29.77 21.94
N SER A 301 -5.44 -28.73 22.23
CA SER A 301 -5.79 -28.36 23.61
C SER A 301 -6.62 -29.46 24.26
N LYS A 302 -7.60 -30.00 23.53
CA LYS A 302 -8.43 -31.13 23.99
C LYS A 302 -7.58 -32.38 24.23
N GLU A 303 -6.72 -32.76 23.29
CA GLU A 303 -5.79 -33.90 23.43
C GLU A 303 -4.87 -33.73 24.63
N LEU A 304 -4.37 -32.51 24.87
CA LEU A 304 -3.53 -32.19 26.01
C LEU A 304 -4.29 -32.30 27.34
N ASP A 305 -5.55 -31.86 27.38
CA ASP A 305 -6.39 -31.97 28.56
C ASP A 305 -6.77 -33.43 28.85
N GLU A 306 -7.09 -34.21 27.81
CA GLU A 306 -7.34 -35.65 27.90
C GLU A 306 -6.08 -36.41 28.39
N ALA A 307 -4.89 -36.03 27.92
CA ALA A 307 -3.62 -36.59 28.37
C ALA A 307 -3.29 -36.22 29.83
N LYS A 308 -3.59 -34.98 30.25
CA LYS A 308 -3.40 -34.51 31.65
C LYS A 308 -4.38 -35.12 32.63
N GLN A 309 -5.60 -35.43 32.18
CA GLN A 309 -6.63 -36.07 33.03
C GLN A 309 -6.33 -37.54 33.32
N GLY A 310 -5.24 -38.11 32.81
CA GLY A 310 -4.76 -39.42 33.25
C GLY A 310 -5.86 -40.48 33.19
N LYS A 311 -6.56 -40.64 32.06
CA LYS A 311 -7.40 -41.83 31.84
C LYS A 311 -6.51 -43.06 31.59
N ASN A 312 -5.61 -43.36 32.52
CA ASN A 312 -5.07 -44.68 32.78
C ASN A 312 -6.08 -45.58 33.51
N THR A 313 -7.33 -45.12 33.68
CA THR A 313 -8.41 -45.90 34.30
C THR A 313 -8.54 -47.29 33.68
N LYS A 314 -8.37 -47.44 32.36
CA LYS A 314 -8.38 -48.77 31.70
C LYS A 314 -7.20 -49.67 32.06
N ALA A 315 -6.01 -49.12 32.27
CA ALA A 315 -4.82 -49.90 32.66
C ALA A 315 -4.90 -50.29 34.13
N GLU A 316 -5.30 -49.35 34.99
CA GLU A 316 -5.45 -49.55 36.43
C GLU A 316 -6.63 -50.48 36.77
N GLU A 317 -7.74 -50.38 36.04
CA GLU A 317 -8.88 -51.30 36.14
C GLU A 317 -8.51 -52.72 35.72
N ASN A 318 -7.76 -52.88 34.64
CA ASN A 318 -7.23 -54.19 34.23
C ASN A 318 -6.25 -54.78 35.24
N ILE A 319 -5.49 -53.95 35.96
CA ILE A 319 -4.60 -54.41 37.04
C ILE A 319 -5.44 -54.88 38.23
N CYS A 320 -6.43 -54.09 38.68
CA CYS A 320 -7.28 -54.50 39.80
C CYS A 320 -8.06 -55.78 39.48
N ASN A 321 -8.70 -55.88 38.32
CA ASN A 321 -9.55 -57.02 37.96
C ASN A 321 -8.80 -58.36 37.83
N LYS A 322 -7.46 -58.37 37.85
CA LYS A 322 -6.65 -59.60 37.84
C LYS A 322 -6.24 -60.07 39.24
N ILE A 323 -6.41 -59.25 40.27
CA ILE A 323 -6.00 -59.56 41.63
C ILE A 323 -7.15 -60.27 42.36
N LYS A 324 -6.89 -61.51 42.77
CA LYS A 324 -7.81 -62.34 43.58
C LYS A 324 -7.44 -62.39 45.05
N ASP A 325 -6.20 -62.04 45.39
CA ASP A 325 -5.72 -62.01 46.76
C ASP A 325 -6.10 -60.69 47.46
N VAL A 326 -6.63 -60.79 48.69
CA VAL A 326 -7.12 -59.64 49.46
C VAL A 326 -5.98 -58.73 49.92
N ALA A 327 -4.84 -59.30 50.32
CA ALA A 327 -3.71 -58.53 50.84
C ALA A 327 -3.03 -57.76 49.70
N GLU A 328 -2.83 -58.41 48.55
CA GLU A 328 -2.31 -57.77 47.34
C GLU A 328 -3.25 -56.66 46.85
N CYS A 329 -4.56 -56.87 46.93
CA CYS A 329 -5.58 -55.89 46.60
C CYS A 329 -5.44 -54.59 47.39
N ASN A 330 -5.36 -54.74 48.72
CA ASN A 330 -5.39 -53.63 49.65
C ASN A 330 -4.07 -52.85 49.67
N ASN A 331 -2.98 -53.47 49.21
CA ASN A 331 -1.69 -52.82 49.01
C ASN A 331 -1.65 -51.91 47.77
N LYS A 332 -2.63 -51.99 46.86
CA LYS A 332 -2.72 -51.09 45.70
C LYS A 332 -3.60 -49.88 46.05
N PRO A 333 -3.07 -48.65 45.96
CA PRO A 333 -3.77 -47.45 46.41
C PRO A 333 -5.00 -47.09 45.55
N TYR A 334 -5.22 -47.75 44.41
CA TYR A 334 -6.30 -47.50 43.46
C TYR A 334 -7.29 -48.68 43.32
N CYS A 335 -7.10 -49.78 44.09
CA CYS A 335 -7.97 -50.96 44.07
C CYS A 335 -8.76 -51.13 45.38
N SER A 336 -9.90 -51.83 45.29
CA SER A 336 -10.72 -52.22 46.45
C SER A 336 -11.23 -53.65 46.27
N TYR A 337 -11.11 -54.47 47.32
CA TYR A 337 -11.57 -55.85 47.28
C TYR A 337 -13.10 -55.90 47.37
N ASN A 338 -13.74 -56.68 46.49
CA ASN A 338 -15.19 -56.84 46.48
C ASN A 338 -15.62 -57.97 47.43
N THR A 339 -16.20 -57.63 48.57
CA THR A 339 -16.65 -58.59 49.59
C THR A 339 -18.08 -59.07 49.40
N THR A 340 -18.85 -58.50 48.47
CA THR A 340 -20.28 -58.80 48.30
C THR A 340 -20.58 -59.92 47.29
N GLU A 341 -19.55 -60.50 46.66
CA GLU A 341 -19.68 -61.58 45.68
C GLU A 341 -19.37 -62.96 46.28
N THR A 342 -19.86 -64.02 45.63
CA THR A 342 -19.57 -65.42 46.01
C THR A 342 -18.08 -65.75 45.85
N ASP A 343 -17.53 -66.66 46.65
CA ASP A 343 -16.07 -66.92 46.75
C ASP A 343 -15.36 -67.18 45.42
N ARG A 344 -16.06 -67.70 44.40
CA ARG A 344 -15.49 -67.94 43.06
C ARG A 344 -15.33 -66.67 42.20
N ASN A 345 -16.02 -65.59 42.55
CA ASN A 345 -16.07 -64.32 41.81
C ASN A 345 -15.52 -63.12 42.62
N LYS A 346 -14.94 -63.34 43.80
CA LYS A 346 -14.30 -62.28 44.56
C LYS A 346 -13.02 -61.84 43.85
N MET A 347 -12.97 -60.58 43.48
CA MET A 347 -11.83 -59.94 42.82
C MET A 347 -11.78 -58.46 43.17
N CYS A 348 -10.61 -57.85 43.03
CA CYS A 348 -10.50 -56.40 43.19
C CYS A 348 -11.16 -55.65 42.05
N LYS A 349 -11.73 -54.49 42.39
CA LYS A 349 -12.23 -53.52 41.42
C LYS A 349 -11.51 -52.20 41.59
N PHE A 350 -11.36 -51.48 40.48
CA PHE A 350 -10.88 -50.10 40.51
C PHE A 350 -11.85 -49.23 41.29
N LYS A 351 -11.32 -48.33 42.12
CA LYS A 351 -12.13 -47.38 42.90
C LYS A 351 -11.57 -45.98 42.76
N GLU A 352 -12.20 -45.20 41.91
CA GLU A 352 -11.79 -43.83 41.52
C GLU A 352 -11.58 -42.90 42.72
N THR A 353 -12.36 -43.08 43.80
CA THR A 353 -12.23 -42.30 45.05
C THR A 353 -10.95 -42.56 45.84
N LYS A 354 -10.30 -43.72 45.68
CA LYS A 354 -8.98 -43.99 46.29
C LYS A 354 -7.81 -43.53 45.40
N ALA A 355 -8.00 -43.53 44.09
CA ALA A 355 -6.99 -43.08 43.12
C ALA A 355 -6.73 -41.56 43.23
N THR A 356 -7.77 -40.78 43.53
CA THR A 356 -7.69 -39.32 43.67
C THR A 356 -7.10 -38.84 45.00
N THR A 357 -7.11 -39.67 46.07
CA THR A 357 -6.62 -39.26 47.40
C THR A 357 -5.08 -39.31 47.54
N ASN A 358 -4.39 -40.09 46.70
CA ASN A 358 -2.92 -40.25 46.75
C ASN A 358 -2.18 -39.50 45.61
N GLY A 359 -2.90 -38.74 44.78
CA GLY A 359 -2.33 -37.99 43.64
C GLY A 359 -1.60 -36.70 44.01
N VAL A 360 -1.41 -36.40 45.31
CA VAL A 360 -0.74 -35.18 45.77
C VAL A 360 0.44 -35.55 46.66
N THR A 361 1.58 -35.83 46.03
CA THR A 361 2.95 -35.43 46.46
C THR A 361 3.95 -36.02 45.48
N GLY A 362 4.31 -35.27 44.44
CA GLY A 362 5.46 -35.56 43.59
C GLY A 362 6.65 -34.71 44.04
N THR A 363 7.43 -35.22 44.99
CA THR A 363 8.72 -34.66 45.39
C THR A 363 9.71 -34.83 44.24
N GLN A 364 10.36 -33.74 43.83
CA GLN A 364 11.42 -33.76 42.81
C GLN A 364 12.60 -34.61 43.28
N TYR A 365 13.07 -35.54 42.43
CA TYR A 365 14.35 -36.21 42.61
C TYR A 365 15.31 -35.78 41.48
N GLN A 366 16.40 -35.11 41.85
CA GLN A 366 17.57 -34.88 41.01
C GLN A 366 18.51 -36.09 41.11
N ALA A 367 19.14 -36.49 40.01
CA ALA A 367 20.36 -37.28 40.06
C ALA A 367 21.27 -36.93 38.87
N GLY A 368 22.53 -36.63 39.19
CA GLY A 368 23.63 -36.40 38.28
C GLY A 368 24.32 -37.68 37.80
N GLU A 369 25.32 -37.46 36.95
CA GLU A 369 26.07 -38.37 36.08
C GLU A 369 26.76 -39.57 36.76
N THR A 370 26.88 -40.70 36.04
CA THR A 370 28.18 -41.25 35.57
C THR A 370 28.01 -42.42 34.58
N THR A 371 29.07 -42.58 33.79
CA THR A 371 29.33 -43.28 32.53
C THR A 371 29.38 -44.81 32.52
N SER A 372 29.01 -45.46 31.40
CA SER A 372 29.74 -46.59 30.80
C SER A 372 29.29 -46.84 29.34
N GLU A 373 30.24 -47.33 28.56
CA GLU A 373 30.39 -47.37 27.10
C GLU A 373 29.70 -48.52 26.35
N ASN A 374 29.51 -48.28 25.04
CA ASN A 374 29.48 -49.19 23.88
C ASN A 374 28.27 -50.11 23.59
N ALA A 375 27.47 -49.70 22.59
CA ALA A 375 27.33 -50.41 21.30
C ALA A 375 26.71 -49.51 20.21
N ARG A 376 27.39 -49.40 19.06
CA ARG A 376 27.02 -48.64 17.84
C ARG A 376 25.87 -49.32 17.07
N VAL A 377 24.88 -48.54 16.61
CA VAL A 377 24.40 -48.46 15.20
C VAL A 377 23.78 -47.07 14.95
N ASN A 378 24.16 -46.42 13.84
CA ASN A 378 23.73 -45.10 13.33
C ASN A 378 22.79 -45.31 12.10
N PRO A 379 22.14 -44.31 11.45
CA PRO A 379 21.79 -42.94 11.82
C PRO A 379 20.28 -42.62 11.59
N LYS A 380 19.69 -41.63 12.28
CA LYS A 380 18.49 -40.91 11.77
C LYS A 380 18.27 -39.57 12.47
N VAL A 381 18.53 -38.51 11.70
CA VAL A 381 17.90 -37.17 11.72
C VAL A 381 17.76 -36.49 13.09
N SER A 382 18.71 -35.60 13.37
CA SER A 382 18.69 -34.64 14.48
C SER A 382 17.64 -33.55 14.21
N ALA A 383 16.49 -33.61 14.90
CA ALA A 383 15.61 -32.46 15.07
C ALA A 383 15.80 -31.90 16.48
N ASN A 384 16.50 -30.77 16.59
CA ASN A 384 16.66 -30.03 17.83
C ASN A 384 15.32 -29.38 18.23
N ILE A 385 14.52 -30.07 19.05
CA ILE A 385 13.37 -29.46 19.73
C ILE A 385 13.89 -28.79 21.01
N ARG A 386 14.16 -27.48 20.93
CA ARG A 386 14.39 -26.64 22.11
C ARG A 386 13.03 -26.25 22.71
N ILE A 387 12.58 -26.98 23.72
CA ILE A 387 11.43 -26.60 24.54
C ILE A 387 11.88 -25.47 25.49
N ILE A 388 11.49 -24.23 25.21
CA ILE A 388 11.69 -23.10 26.13
C ILE A 388 10.43 -22.92 27.00
N SER A 389 10.50 -23.51 28.19
CA SER A 389 9.86 -23.12 29.47
C SER A 389 8.62 -22.19 29.46
N GLY A 390 7.42 -22.75 29.56
CA GLY A 390 6.69 -22.91 30.83
C GLY A 390 6.13 -21.73 31.64
N ARG A 391 6.47 -20.45 31.41
CA ARG A 391 5.92 -19.35 32.28
C ARG A 391 5.39 -18.10 31.59
N LYS A 392 5.51 -17.99 30.25
CA LYS A 392 4.98 -16.83 29.48
C LYS A 392 3.62 -17.06 28.80
N GLN A 393 3.04 -18.25 28.89
CA GLN A 393 1.83 -18.58 28.11
C GLN A 393 0.52 -17.99 28.65
N VAL A 394 0.40 -17.73 29.96
CA VAL A 394 -0.89 -17.31 30.53
C VAL A 394 -1.27 -15.86 30.15
N ALA A 395 -0.28 -14.99 29.87
CA ALA A 395 -0.55 -13.61 29.46
C ALA A 395 -0.78 -13.42 27.95
N ARG A 396 -0.47 -14.40 27.10
CA ARG A 396 -0.66 -14.31 25.63
C ARG A 396 -2.08 -14.71 25.18
N ILE A 397 -2.86 -15.35 26.05
CA ILE A 397 -4.18 -15.90 25.70
C ILE A 397 -5.26 -14.80 25.59
N SER A 398 -5.12 -13.67 26.28
CA SER A 398 -6.16 -12.62 26.22
C SER A 398 -6.15 -11.73 24.98
N VAL A 399 -5.08 -11.73 24.15
CA VAL A 399 -4.98 -10.78 23.03
C VAL A 399 -5.58 -11.32 21.73
N PHE A 400 -5.63 -12.65 21.54
CA PHE A 400 -6.14 -13.23 20.30
C PHE A 400 -7.65 -13.45 20.25
N PHE A 401 -8.34 -13.44 21.40
CA PHE A 401 -9.79 -13.64 21.45
C PHE A 401 -10.63 -12.35 21.34
N SER A 402 -10.00 -11.16 21.36
CA SER A 402 -10.75 -9.91 21.48
C SER A 402 -11.12 -9.21 20.16
N LEU A 403 -10.75 -9.76 18.98
CA LEU A 403 -11.11 -9.18 17.68
C LEU A 403 -12.31 -9.81 16.99
N ILE A 404 -12.88 -10.89 17.54
CA ILE A 404 -14.07 -11.55 16.96
C ILE A 404 -15.40 -10.87 17.40
N ASN A 405 -15.35 -9.91 18.33
CA ASN A 405 -16.54 -9.17 18.80
C ASN A 405 -16.69 -7.75 18.22
N PHE A 406 -16.09 -7.46 17.07
CA PHE A 406 -16.31 -6.19 16.37
C PHE A 406 -16.42 -6.42 14.84
N LEU A 407 -17.43 -7.20 14.45
CA LEU A 407 -18.12 -7.10 13.16
C LEU A 407 -19.60 -7.40 13.37
#